data_AF-A0A2M8TMY1-F1
#
_entry.id   AF-A0A2M8TMY1-F1
#
_cell.length_a   1.000
_cell.length_b   1.000
_cell.length_c   1.000
_cell.angle_alpha   90.00
_cell.angle_beta   90.00
_cell.angle_gamma   90.00
#
_symmetry.space_group_name_H-M   'P 1'
#
loop_
_entity.id
_entity.type
_entity.pdbx_description
1 polymer ?
#
loop_
_entity_poly.entity_id
_entity_poly.type
_entity_poly.pdbx_seq_one_letter_code
_entity_poly.pdbx_strand_id
1 'polypeptide(L)'
;MRGLVIKNTGSWYTVRTDDGRTIESKIKGNFRLKGIRSTNPVAVGDYVHLIINQEGTAFISEIEDRKNYIIRKSPNLSKQSHIIAANLDQAFLVVTVNYPETSTTFIDRFLASAEAYRVPVVLVFNKYDLLDDDERRYQDAAIHLYESIGYKCVTLQATDDAPVERSIEQLHPLLKDKVTLLSGNSGVGKSTIINGLLPDANLRTAEISDSHNTGMHTTTFSEMLQLSYGGYIIDTPGIKGFGTFDIDKEELTSYFREIFKFSEACRFNNCTHTHEPGCAVLKALEEHYIAESRYNSYLSMLEDKDENKYREAF
;
A
#
# COMPACT_ATOMS: atom_id res chain seq x y z
N MET A 1 7.38 11.82 27.00
CA MET A 1 6.27 12.49 26.26
C MET A 1 5.86 11.60 25.11
N ARG A 2 4.57 11.44 24.80
CA ARG A 2 4.12 10.62 23.67
C ARG A 2 3.94 11.47 22.41
N GLY A 3 4.15 10.87 21.25
CA GLY A 3 3.87 11.51 19.96
C GLY A 3 3.79 10.54 18.80
N LEU A 4 3.33 11.04 17.66
CA LEU A 4 3.18 10.34 16.39
C LEU A 4 4.31 10.76 15.43
N VAL A 5 5.00 9.78 14.84
CA VAL A 5 6.03 10.03 13.83
C VAL A 5 5.34 10.41 12.52
N ILE A 6 5.51 11.66 12.08
CA ILE A 6 4.83 12.21 10.89
C ILE A 6 5.75 12.34 9.68
N LYS A 7 7.07 12.33 9.86
CA LYS A 7 8.04 12.39 8.75
C LYS A 7 9.29 11.61 9.10
N ASN A 8 9.84 10.89 8.12
CA ASN A 8 11.08 10.13 8.27
C ASN A 8 12.09 10.54 7.19
N THR A 9 13.21 11.15 7.59
CA THR A 9 14.31 11.55 6.70
C THR A 9 15.53 10.61 6.78
N GLY A 10 15.35 9.42 7.36
CA GLY A 10 16.38 8.41 7.59
C GLY A 10 17.15 8.61 8.88
N SER A 11 17.72 9.80 9.10
CA SER A 11 18.49 10.10 10.34
C SER A 11 17.69 10.91 11.37
N TRP A 12 16.67 11.65 10.91
CA TRP A 12 15.81 12.48 11.74
C TRP A 12 14.34 12.13 11.51
N TYR A 13 13.56 12.28 12.58
CA TYR A 13 12.15 12.00 12.64
C TYR A 13 11.42 13.24 13.15
N THR A 14 10.46 13.71 12.37
CA THR A 14 9.57 14.76 12.82
C THR A 14 8.42 14.09 13.58
N VAL A 15 8.27 14.41 14.87
CA VAL A 15 7.25 13.80 15.74
C VAL A 15 6.26 14.86 16.20
N ARG A 16 4.98 14.64 15.94
CA ARG A 16 3.91 15.46 16.52
C ARG A 16 3.50 14.86 17.86
N THR A 17 3.72 15.63 18.91
CA THR A 17 3.37 15.27 20.29
C THR A 17 1.89 15.45 20.57
N ASP A 18 1.39 14.76 21.60
CA ASP A 18 -0.04 14.82 21.99
C ASP A 18 -0.49 16.23 22.40
N ASP A 19 0.43 17.11 22.78
CA ASP A 19 0.16 18.53 23.09
C ASP A 19 0.17 19.45 21.85
N GLY A 20 0.31 18.87 20.65
CA GLY A 20 0.22 19.56 19.38
C GLY A 20 1.55 20.13 18.87
N ARG A 21 2.65 20.02 19.61
CA ARG A 21 3.97 20.47 19.15
C ARG A 21 4.61 19.48 18.19
N THR A 22 5.35 20.01 17.23
CA THR A 22 6.20 19.23 16.32
C THR A 22 7.65 19.33 16.78
N ILE A 23 8.30 18.19 17.02
CA ILE A 23 9.66 18.11 17.54
C ILE A 23 10.53 17.24 16.64
N GLU A 24 11.67 17.79 16.22
CA GLU A 24 12.71 17.03 15.52
C GLU A 24 13.42 16.09 16.49
N SER A 25 13.44 14.81 16.11
CA SER A 25 13.81 13.72 16.99
C SER A 25 14.82 12.77 16.36
N LYS A 26 15.67 12.16 17.19
CA LYS A 26 16.61 11.09 16.79
C LYS A 26 16.34 9.82 17.55
N ILE A 27 16.69 8.69 16.96
CA ILE A 27 16.68 7.41 17.66
C ILE A 27 17.82 7.39 18.69
N LYS A 28 17.51 6.99 19.94
CA LYS A 28 18.55 6.73 20.95
C LYS A 28 19.35 5.49 20.53
N GLY A 29 20.68 5.60 20.47
CA GLY A 29 21.61 4.67 19.78
C GLY A 29 21.54 3.16 20.09
N ASN A 30 20.70 2.69 21.02
CA ASN A 30 20.52 1.28 21.37
C ASN A 30 19.25 0.62 20.79
N PHE A 31 18.53 1.27 19.87
CA PHE A 31 17.32 0.70 19.24
C PHE A 31 17.54 -0.52 18.31
N ARG A 32 18.73 -1.14 18.35
CA ARG A 32 19.06 -2.36 17.60
C ARG A 32 18.51 -3.66 18.22
N LEU A 33 17.64 -3.58 19.23
CA LEU A 33 17.25 -4.72 20.05
C LEU A 33 15.74 -4.94 20.01
N LYS A 34 15.31 -5.87 19.15
CA LYS A 34 14.22 -6.87 19.31
C LYS A 34 13.87 -7.51 17.95
N GLY A 35 14.76 -8.34 17.41
CA GLY A 35 14.43 -9.30 16.33
C GLY A 35 14.24 -8.74 14.91
N ILE A 36 14.01 -7.44 14.72
CA ILE A 36 13.85 -6.84 13.38
C ILE A 36 15.23 -6.43 12.84
N ARG A 37 15.74 -7.14 11.83
CA ARG A 37 16.93 -6.73 11.04
C ARG A 37 16.60 -5.56 10.10
N SER A 38 16.02 -4.48 10.61
CA SER A 38 15.74 -3.27 9.83
C SER A 38 16.78 -2.19 10.14
N THR A 39 17.28 -1.52 9.11
CA THR A 39 18.22 -0.38 9.20
C THR A 39 17.55 0.87 9.73
N ASN A 40 16.21 0.94 9.65
CA ASN A 40 15.41 2.01 10.21
C ASN A 40 14.21 1.42 10.97
N PRO A 41 14.27 1.30 12.30
CA PRO A 41 13.20 0.68 13.08
C PRO A 41 11.95 1.55 13.22
N VAL A 42 12.06 2.87 12.99
CA VAL A 42 10.98 3.83 13.14
C VAL A 42 10.38 4.17 11.77
N ALA A 43 9.06 4.04 11.65
CA ALA A 43 8.31 4.36 10.44
C ALA A 43 7.34 5.53 10.70
N VAL A 44 6.87 6.17 9.61
CA VAL A 44 5.74 7.09 9.74
C VAL A 44 4.50 6.34 10.22
N GLY A 45 3.73 6.97 11.10
CA GLY A 45 2.58 6.34 11.77
C GLY A 45 2.92 5.63 13.08
N ASP A 46 4.20 5.49 13.45
CA ASP A 46 4.57 4.96 14.77
C ASP A 46 4.20 5.94 15.89
N TYR A 47 3.63 5.40 16.97
CA TYR A 47 3.52 6.11 18.24
C TYR A 47 4.79 5.85 19.05
N VAL A 48 5.39 6.92 19.58
CA VAL A 48 6.70 6.87 20.23
C VAL A 48 6.73 7.66 21.53
N HIS A 49 7.60 7.24 22.43
CA HIS A 49 7.97 8.04 23.60
C HIS A 49 9.26 8.83 23.35
N LEU A 50 9.18 10.12 23.65
CA LEU A 50 10.23 11.12 23.50
C LEU A 50 10.82 11.52 24.86
N ILE A 51 12.14 11.69 24.87
CA ILE A 51 12.92 12.36 25.90
C ILE A 51 13.43 13.68 25.31
N ILE A 52 12.95 14.81 25.82
CA ILE A 52 13.33 16.13 25.32
C ILE A 52 14.74 16.49 25.80
N ASN A 53 15.55 17.00 24.88
CA ASN A 53 16.87 17.54 25.16
C ASN A 53 16.78 19.03 25.52
N GLN A 54 17.83 19.55 26.17
CA GLN A 54 17.92 20.97 26.52
C GLN A 54 17.94 21.90 25.28
N GLU A 55 18.29 21.36 24.10
CA GLU A 55 18.36 22.08 22.83
C GLU A 55 17.03 22.10 22.04
N GLY A 56 15.93 21.63 22.63
CA GLY A 56 14.61 21.62 21.97
C GLY A 56 14.37 20.48 20.96
N THR A 57 15.37 19.63 20.73
CA THR A 57 15.24 18.34 20.03
C THR A 57 14.83 17.22 21.00
N ALA A 58 14.50 16.04 20.50
CA ALA A 58 14.21 14.88 21.36
C ALA A 58 14.90 13.59 20.92
N PHE A 59 15.03 12.65 21.86
CA PHE A 59 15.36 11.27 21.56
C PHE A 59 14.12 10.38 21.65
N ILE A 60 13.89 9.58 20.61
CA ILE A 60 12.93 8.47 20.63
C ILE A 60 13.52 7.39 21.53
N SER A 61 12.85 7.14 22.65
CA SER A 61 13.25 6.15 23.66
C SER A 61 12.53 4.82 23.53
N GLU A 62 11.31 4.84 23.00
CA GLU A 62 10.46 3.66 22.84
C GLU A 62 9.50 3.84 21.65
N ILE A 63 9.16 2.75 20.97
CA ILE A 63 8.13 2.66 19.94
C ILE A 63 7.04 1.78 20.52
N GLU A 64 5.79 2.24 20.50
CA GLU A 64 4.64 1.47 20.94
C GLU A 64 4.34 0.31 19.98
N ASP A 65 3.62 -0.71 20.46
CA ASP A 65 3.22 -1.84 19.64
C ASP A 65 2.34 -1.38 18.46
N ARG A 66 2.64 -1.93 17.29
CA ARG A 66 1.94 -1.59 16.04
C ARG A 66 0.69 -2.44 15.88
N LYS A 67 -0.45 -1.83 15.54
CA LYS A 67 -1.65 -2.60 15.15
C LYS A 67 -1.47 -3.32 13.81
N ASN A 68 -0.73 -2.71 12.90
CA ASN A 68 -0.32 -3.24 11.60
C ASN A 68 0.83 -2.39 11.03
N TYR A 69 1.46 -2.86 9.95
CA TYR A 69 2.50 -2.13 9.25
C TYR A 69 2.71 -2.67 7.84
N ILE A 70 3.29 -1.84 6.97
CA ILE A 70 3.69 -2.23 5.63
C ILE A 70 5.20 -2.15 5.51
N ILE A 71 5.81 -3.21 4.97
CA ILE A 71 7.24 -3.24 4.70
C ILE A 71 7.55 -3.05 3.22
N ARG A 72 8.82 -2.86 2.90
CA ARG A 72 9.38 -2.94 1.55
C ARG A 72 10.70 -3.69 1.61
N LYS A 73 10.86 -4.67 0.71
CA LYS A 73 12.15 -5.33 0.46
C LYS A 73 12.99 -4.39 -0.40
N SER A 74 14.21 -4.08 0.06
CA SER A 74 15.16 -3.32 -0.76
C SER A 74 15.58 -4.17 -1.97
N PRO A 75 15.64 -3.61 -3.20
CA PRO A 75 16.16 -4.35 -4.36
C PRO A 75 17.66 -4.66 -4.26
N ASN A 76 18.39 -4.01 -3.34
CA ASN A 76 19.80 -4.33 -3.08
C ASN A 76 19.92 -5.55 -2.15
N LEU A 77 20.86 -6.45 -2.48
CA LEU A 77 21.21 -7.75 -1.88
C LEU A 77 21.24 -7.87 -0.33
N SER A 78 21.11 -6.78 0.40
CA SER A 78 20.81 -6.84 1.84
C SER A 78 19.36 -7.29 2.00
N LYS A 79 19.13 -8.48 2.57
CA LYS A 79 17.83 -9.02 3.03
C LYS A 79 17.15 -8.15 4.13
N GLN A 80 17.15 -6.84 3.96
CA GLN A 80 16.68 -5.87 4.93
C GLN A 80 15.32 -5.35 4.47
N SER A 81 14.30 -5.72 5.22
CA SER A 81 12.95 -5.16 5.12
C SER A 81 12.91 -3.81 5.83
N HIS A 82 12.43 -2.77 5.14
CA HIS A 82 12.20 -1.47 5.74
C HIS A 82 10.71 -1.32 6.01
N ILE A 83 10.30 -0.98 7.23
CA ILE A 83 8.90 -0.59 7.47
C ILE A 83 8.70 0.80 6.87
N ILE A 84 7.74 0.92 5.96
CA ILE A 84 7.46 2.19 5.28
C ILE A 84 6.45 3.00 6.08
N ALA A 85 5.41 2.33 6.56
CA ALA A 85 4.34 2.94 7.32
C ALA A 85 3.77 1.95 8.35
N ALA A 86 3.28 2.47 9.46
CA ALA A 86 2.69 1.71 10.55
C ALA A 86 1.36 2.31 11.00
N ASN A 87 0.58 1.52 11.73
CA ASN A 87 -0.70 1.92 12.32
C ASN A 87 -1.70 2.51 11.31
N LEU A 88 -1.76 1.89 10.13
CA LEU A 88 -2.68 2.24 9.05
C LEU A 88 -4.10 1.80 9.38
N ASP A 89 -5.08 2.68 9.15
CA ASP A 89 -6.50 2.28 9.20
C ASP A 89 -6.93 1.63 7.88
N GLN A 90 -6.30 2.03 6.78
CA GLN A 90 -6.57 1.50 5.44
C GLN A 90 -5.45 1.85 4.46
N ALA A 91 -5.49 1.23 3.29
CA ALA A 91 -4.74 1.64 2.12
C ALA A 91 -5.69 1.90 0.93
N PHE A 92 -5.41 2.94 0.16
CA PHE A 92 -6.04 3.20 -1.12
C PHE A 92 -5.10 2.75 -2.22
N LEU A 93 -5.54 1.77 -3.01
CA LEU A 93 -4.84 1.39 -4.22
C LEU A 93 -5.46 2.15 -5.39
N VAL A 94 -4.73 3.12 -5.93
CA VAL A 94 -5.15 3.86 -7.12
C VAL A 94 -4.87 2.99 -8.35
N VAL A 95 -5.95 2.68 -9.05
CA VAL A 95 -6.01 1.80 -10.21
C VAL A 95 -6.48 2.61 -11.40
N THR A 96 -5.95 2.31 -12.57
CA THR A 96 -6.40 2.85 -13.85
C THR A 96 -6.52 1.69 -14.83
N VAL A 97 -7.64 1.60 -15.54
CA VAL A 97 -7.83 0.55 -16.57
C VAL A 97 -7.02 0.85 -17.83
N ASN A 98 -6.72 2.13 -18.08
CA ASN A 98 -5.80 2.56 -19.13
C ASN A 98 -5.04 3.83 -18.69
N TYR A 99 -3.91 4.12 -19.36
CA TYR A 99 -3.10 5.35 -19.21
C TYR A 99 -2.50 5.64 -17.81
N PRO A 100 -1.63 4.79 -17.24
CA PRO A 100 -1.23 3.46 -17.70
C PRO A 100 -2.20 2.39 -17.19
N GLU A 101 -2.20 1.23 -17.82
CA GLU A 101 -2.94 0.08 -17.28
C GLU A 101 -2.33 -0.39 -15.95
N THR A 102 -3.20 -0.68 -14.99
CA THR A 102 -2.83 -1.39 -13.75
C THR A 102 -3.25 -2.85 -13.90
N SER A 103 -2.27 -3.75 -14.01
CA SER A 103 -2.56 -5.17 -14.19
C SER A 103 -3.27 -5.79 -12.99
N THR A 104 -4.17 -6.73 -13.25
CA THR A 104 -4.86 -7.51 -12.21
C THR A 104 -3.87 -8.21 -11.28
N THR A 105 -2.78 -8.75 -11.80
CA THR A 105 -1.70 -9.35 -10.99
C THR A 105 -1.09 -8.37 -9.99
N PHE A 106 -0.92 -7.10 -10.37
CA PHE A 106 -0.43 -6.09 -9.43
C PHE A 106 -1.47 -5.78 -8.35
N ILE A 107 -2.74 -5.64 -8.72
CA ILE A 107 -3.85 -5.42 -7.77
C ILE A 107 -3.91 -6.59 -6.79
N ASP A 108 -3.94 -7.82 -7.29
CA ASP A 108 -4.12 -9.02 -6.50
C ASP A 108 -2.94 -9.25 -5.55
N ARG A 109 -1.71 -9.02 -6.01
CA ARG A 109 -0.51 -9.05 -5.16
C ARG A 109 -0.59 -8.00 -4.06
N PHE A 110 -1.03 -6.77 -4.37
CA PHE A 110 -1.21 -5.72 -3.37
C PHE A 110 -2.25 -6.11 -2.33
N LEU A 111 -3.40 -6.64 -2.77
CA LEU A 111 -4.49 -7.08 -1.89
C LEU A 111 -4.02 -8.19 -0.95
N ALA A 112 -3.40 -9.25 -1.48
CA ALA A 112 -2.89 -10.35 -0.65
C ALA A 112 -1.85 -9.88 0.38
N SER A 113 -0.99 -8.94 -0.02
CA SER A 113 -0.01 -8.32 0.89
C SER A 113 -0.68 -7.52 2.00
N ALA A 114 -1.70 -6.74 1.66
CA ALA A 114 -2.43 -5.94 2.62
C ALA A 114 -3.21 -6.82 3.60
N GLU A 115 -3.79 -7.94 3.15
CA GLU A 115 -4.42 -8.95 4.01
C GLU A 115 -3.42 -9.56 5.00
N ALA A 116 -2.22 -9.94 4.53
CA ALA A 116 -1.15 -10.47 5.39
C ALA A 116 -0.78 -9.52 6.54
N TYR A 117 -0.78 -8.21 6.25
CA TYR A 117 -0.50 -7.18 7.25
C TYR A 117 -1.75 -6.62 7.94
N ARG A 118 -2.94 -7.18 7.69
CA ARG A 118 -4.23 -6.72 8.28
C ARG A 118 -4.48 -5.23 8.02
N VAL A 119 -4.27 -4.80 6.78
CA VAL A 119 -4.55 -3.45 6.29
C VAL A 119 -5.74 -3.52 5.34
N PRO A 120 -6.92 -2.99 5.71
CA PRO A 120 -8.06 -2.90 4.80
C PRO A 120 -7.73 -2.10 3.53
N VAL A 121 -8.20 -2.55 2.37
CA VAL A 121 -7.94 -1.87 1.09
C VAL A 121 -9.22 -1.34 0.46
N VAL A 122 -9.15 -0.12 -0.05
CA VAL A 122 -10.13 0.45 -0.99
C VAL A 122 -9.47 0.59 -2.35
N LEU A 123 -10.10 0.04 -3.39
CA LEU A 123 -9.66 0.22 -4.77
C LEU A 123 -10.25 1.52 -5.32
N VAL A 124 -9.39 2.42 -5.78
CA VAL A 124 -9.78 3.72 -6.32
C VAL A 124 -9.48 3.74 -7.82
N PHE A 125 -10.51 3.50 -8.64
CA PHE A 125 -10.43 3.50 -10.08
C PHE A 125 -10.47 4.93 -10.61
N ASN A 126 -9.31 5.49 -10.95
CA ASN A 126 -9.17 6.89 -11.36
C ASN A 126 -9.18 7.06 -12.89
N LYS A 127 -9.21 8.32 -13.35
CA LYS A 127 -9.15 8.74 -14.76
C LYS A 127 -10.35 8.31 -15.60
N TYR A 128 -11.52 8.30 -14.97
CA TYR A 128 -12.77 7.95 -15.64
C TYR A 128 -13.06 8.81 -16.89
N ASP A 129 -12.61 10.05 -16.90
CA ASP A 129 -12.71 11.01 -18.02
C ASP A 129 -12.04 10.53 -19.30
N LEU A 130 -10.97 9.77 -19.19
CA LEU A 130 -10.19 9.30 -20.34
C LEU A 130 -10.75 8.04 -20.98
N LEU A 131 -11.75 7.41 -20.36
CA LEU A 131 -12.23 6.11 -20.77
C LEU A 131 -13.30 6.23 -21.86
N ASP A 132 -13.16 5.42 -22.91
CA ASP A 132 -14.23 5.17 -23.87
C ASP A 132 -15.32 4.23 -23.30
N ASP A 133 -16.36 3.95 -24.09
CA ASP A 133 -17.49 3.14 -23.61
C ASP A 133 -17.12 1.68 -23.36
N ASP A 134 -16.17 1.11 -24.08
CA ASP A 134 -15.73 -0.28 -23.88
C ASP A 134 -14.79 -0.37 -22.66
N GLU A 135 -13.91 0.61 -22.47
CA GLU A 135 -13.06 0.74 -21.29
C GLU A 135 -13.86 0.96 -20.01
N ARG A 136 -14.95 1.74 -20.07
CA ARG A 136 -15.89 1.91 -18.93
C ARG A 136 -16.56 0.60 -18.57
N ARG A 137 -17.05 -0.16 -19.55
CA ARG A 137 -17.63 -1.50 -19.30
C ARG A 137 -16.61 -2.45 -18.69
N TYR A 138 -15.37 -2.42 -19.16
CA TYR A 138 -14.29 -3.21 -18.57
C TYR A 138 -14.00 -2.81 -17.13
N GLN A 139 -13.96 -1.50 -16.84
CA GLN A 139 -13.81 -1.00 -15.47
C GLN A 139 -14.96 -1.47 -14.57
N ASP A 140 -16.21 -1.37 -15.02
CA ASP A 140 -17.38 -1.80 -14.25
C ASP A 140 -17.33 -3.31 -13.97
N ALA A 141 -16.88 -4.12 -14.94
CA ALA A 141 -16.67 -5.55 -14.74
C ALA A 141 -15.56 -5.84 -13.71
N ALA A 142 -14.45 -5.09 -13.75
CA ALA A 142 -13.38 -5.21 -12.77
C ALA A 142 -13.85 -4.80 -11.36
N ILE A 143 -14.60 -3.70 -11.24
CA ILE A 143 -15.21 -3.25 -9.99
C ILE A 143 -16.13 -4.35 -9.44
N HIS A 144 -17.02 -4.89 -10.27
CA HIS A 144 -17.95 -5.94 -9.87
C HIS A 144 -17.21 -7.19 -9.37
N LEU A 145 -16.13 -7.60 -10.05
CA LEU A 145 -15.27 -8.69 -9.61
C LEU A 145 -14.76 -8.47 -8.19
N TYR A 146 -14.11 -7.34 -7.92
CA TYR A 146 -13.50 -7.06 -6.61
C TYR A 146 -14.54 -6.82 -5.50
N GLU A 147 -15.68 -6.21 -5.83
CA GLU A 147 -16.79 -6.06 -4.88
C GLU A 147 -17.44 -7.38 -4.52
N SER A 148 -17.58 -8.31 -5.47
CA SER A 148 -18.18 -9.64 -5.23
C SER A 148 -17.38 -10.48 -4.22
N ILE A 149 -16.07 -10.22 -4.10
CA ILE A 149 -15.17 -10.85 -3.12
C ILE A 149 -14.93 -9.96 -1.87
N GLY A 150 -15.67 -8.86 -1.75
CA GLY A 150 -15.77 -8.04 -0.54
C GLY A 150 -14.80 -6.86 -0.43
N TYR A 151 -14.13 -6.46 -1.52
CA TYR A 151 -13.36 -5.21 -1.52
C TYR A 151 -14.25 -4.01 -1.85
N LYS A 152 -13.98 -2.88 -1.22
CA LYS A 152 -14.65 -1.63 -1.56
C LYS A 152 -14.00 -1.01 -2.78
N CYS A 153 -14.79 -0.65 -3.78
CA CYS A 153 -14.34 0.06 -4.97
C CYS A 153 -14.93 1.47 -5.01
N VAL A 154 -14.22 2.38 -5.65
CA VAL A 154 -14.62 3.78 -5.84
C VAL A 154 -14.19 4.20 -7.24
N THR A 155 -15.12 4.73 -8.04
CA THR A 155 -14.81 5.34 -9.34
C THR A 155 -14.54 6.82 -9.17
N LEU A 156 -13.41 7.28 -9.68
CA LEU A 156 -12.89 8.62 -9.49
C LEU A 156 -12.48 9.26 -10.83
N GLN A 157 -12.74 10.55 -10.93
CA GLN A 157 -12.13 11.48 -11.86
C GLN A 157 -11.47 12.55 -11.00
N ALA A 158 -10.15 12.54 -10.90
CA ALA A 158 -9.41 13.43 -10.01
C ALA A 158 -9.19 14.85 -10.60
N THR A 159 -9.71 15.14 -11.79
CA THR A 159 -9.62 16.46 -12.44
C THR A 159 -10.72 17.41 -11.94
N ASP A 160 -10.51 18.72 -12.10
CA ASP A 160 -11.40 19.75 -11.55
C ASP A 160 -12.79 19.78 -12.21
N ASP A 161 -12.92 19.24 -13.43
CA ASP A 161 -14.17 19.15 -14.19
C ASP A 161 -15.00 17.90 -13.86
N ALA A 162 -14.59 17.13 -12.85
CA ALA A 162 -15.29 15.92 -12.44
C ALA A 162 -16.73 16.22 -11.95
N PRO A 163 -17.71 15.38 -12.31
CA PRO A 163 -19.02 15.45 -11.67
C PRO A 163 -18.91 15.05 -10.19
N VAL A 164 -19.79 15.59 -9.35
CA VAL A 164 -19.71 15.47 -7.87
C VAL A 164 -19.62 14.01 -7.42
N GLU A 165 -20.36 13.11 -8.07
CA GLU A 165 -20.38 11.68 -7.76
C GLU A 165 -19.08 10.93 -8.08
N ARG A 166 -18.19 11.53 -8.88
CA ARG A 166 -16.88 10.97 -9.24
C ARG A 166 -15.73 11.86 -8.82
N SER A 167 -15.99 12.98 -8.16
CA SER A 167 -14.94 13.91 -7.74
C SER A 167 -14.16 13.38 -6.54
N ILE A 168 -13.08 14.08 -6.18
CA ILE A 168 -12.26 13.79 -4.98
C ILE A 168 -13.07 13.87 -3.69
N GLU A 169 -14.17 14.63 -3.66
CA GLU A 169 -14.99 14.83 -2.47
C GLU A 169 -15.58 13.51 -1.92
N GLN A 170 -15.85 12.52 -2.79
CA GLN A 170 -16.34 11.22 -2.36
C GLN A 170 -15.36 10.45 -1.47
N LEU A 171 -14.06 10.80 -1.51
CA LEU A 171 -13.02 10.21 -0.66
C LEU A 171 -13.03 10.78 0.76
N HIS A 172 -13.57 11.99 0.98
CA HIS A 172 -13.59 12.65 2.29
C HIS A 172 -14.18 11.77 3.40
N PRO A 173 -15.40 11.19 3.27
CA PRO A 173 -15.95 10.32 4.32
C PRO A 173 -15.14 9.05 4.54
N LEU A 174 -14.36 8.61 3.53
CA LEU A 174 -13.50 7.44 3.68
C LEU A 174 -12.22 7.76 4.43
N LEU A 175 -11.69 8.99 4.27
CA LEU A 175 -10.41 9.45 4.79
C LEU A 175 -10.49 10.10 6.18
N LYS A 176 -11.66 10.67 6.52
CA LYS A 176 -11.86 11.41 7.77
C LYS A 176 -11.41 10.58 8.98
N ASP A 177 -10.55 11.19 9.80
CA ASP A 177 -10.02 10.65 11.05
C ASP A 177 -9.25 9.32 10.91
N LYS A 178 -8.80 8.97 9.71
CA LYS A 178 -8.06 7.73 9.42
C LYS A 178 -6.66 8.01 8.90
N VAL A 179 -5.73 7.10 9.21
CA VAL A 179 -4.42 7.02 8.58
C VAL A 179 -4.53 6.15 7.32
N THR A 180 -4.39 6.77 6.16
CA THR A 180 -4.55 6.12 4.85
C THR A 180 -3.23 6.12 4.08
N LEU A 181 -2.76 4.94 3.71
CA LEU A 181 -1.65 4.82 2.76
C LEU A 181 -2.16 4.94 1.33
N LEU A 182 -1.57 5.83 0.52
CA LEU A 182 -1.88 5.92 -0.91
C LEU A 182 -0.84 5.16 -1.74
N SER A 183 -1.30 4.20 -2.54
CA SER A 183 -0.46 3.33 -3.38
C SER A 183 -0.98 3.26 -4.81
N GLY A 184 -0.15 2.81 -5.74
CA GLY A 184 -0.49 2.64 -7.15
C GLY A 184 0.71 2.87 -8.08
N ASN A 185 0.58 2.45 -9.33
CA ASN A 185 1.63 2.59 -10.34
C ASN A 185 2.02 4.07 -10.57
N SER A 186 3.19 4.30 -11.17
CA SER A 186 3.53 5.67 -11.61
C SER A 186 2.51 6.13 -12.66
N GLY A 187 2.06 7.38 -12.59
CA GLY A 187 1.15 7.95 -13.59
C GLY A 187 -0.35 7.69 -13.38
N VAL A 188 -0.77 6.87 -12.40
CA VAL A 188 -2.21 6.59 -12.13
C VAL A 188 -2.99 7.78 -11.52
N GLY A 189 -2.32 8.87 -11.17
CA GLY A 189 -2.95 10.10 -10.65
C GLY A 189 -2.90 10.28 -9.13
N LYS A 190 -2.06 9.55 -8.40
CA LYS A 190 -1.87 9.73 -6.93
C LYS A 190 -1.61 11.18 -6.52
N SER A 191 -0.67 11.85 -7.19
CA SER A 191 -0.32 13.24 -6.89
C SER A 191 -1.48 14.20 -7.16
N THR A 192 -2.25 13.97 -8.22
CA THR A 192 -3.48 14.73 -8.52
C THR A 192 -4.50 14.57 -7.39
N ILE A 193 -4.72 13.34 -6.91
CA ILE A 193 -5.60 13.06 -5.78
C ILE A 193 -5.12 13.77 -4.51
N ILE A 194 -3.83 13.65 -4.18
CA ILE A 194 -3.25 14.30 -3.00
C ILE A 194 -3.45 15.82 -3.07
N ASN A 195 -3.15 16.43 -4.22
CA ASN A 195 -3.28 17.88 -4.39
C ASN A 195 -4.73 18.35 -4.29
N GLY A 196 -5.68 17.59 -4.83
CA GLY A 196 -7.10 17.92 -4.68
C GLY A 196 -7.62 17.74 -3.24
N LEU A 197 -7.05 16.81 -2.47
CA LEU A 197 -7.37 16.64 -1.05
C LEU A 197 -6.69 17.68 -0.14
N LEU A 198 -5.57 18.25 -0.61
CA LEU A 198 -4.70 19.15 0.16
C LEU A 198 -4.28 20.37 -0.68
N PRO A 199 -5.24 21.23 -1.09
CA PRO A 199 -4.95 22.37 -1.96
C PRO A 199 -3.95 23.35 -1.33
N ASP A 200 -3.98 23.52 0.00
CA ASP A 200 -3.11 24.44 0.73
C ASP A 200 -1.73 23.86 1.07
N ALA A 201 -1.51 22.56 0.86
CA ALA A 201 -0.29 21.91 1.34
C ALA A 201 0.98 22.34 0.58
N ASN A 202 0.86 23.13 -0.50
CA ASN A 202 2.00 23.60 -1.31
C ASN A 202 2.99 22.45 -1.59
N LEU A 203 2.46 21.23 -1.76
CA LEU A 203 3.21 20.12 -2.28
C LEU A 203 3.58 20.57 -3.67
N ARG A 204 4.81 21.09 -3.82
CA ARG A 204 5.36 21.39 -5.12
C ARG A 204 5.13 20.14 -5.94
N THR A 205 4.17 20.21 -6.86
CA THR A 205 4.28 19.51 -8.12
C THR A 205 5.65 19.90 -8.65
N ALA A 206 6.68 19.14 -8.26
CA ALA A 206 7.84 18.99 -9.10
C ALA A 206 7.26 18.39 -10.38
N GLU A 207 6.99 19.31 -11.29
CA GLU A 207 6.63 19.15 -12.68
C GLU A 207 6.83 17.71 -13.14
N ILE A 208 5.72 17.05 -13.47
CA ILE A 208 5.83 16.02 -14.50
C ILE A 208 6.24 16.80 -15.76
N SER A 209 7.34 16.36 -16.40
CA SER A 209 8.05 16.94 -17.56
C SER A 209 8.93 18.15 -17.22
N ASP A 210 10.24 18.01 -16.93
CA ASP A 210 11.25 17.99 -18.01
C ASP A 210 12.61 17.34 -17.66
N SER A 211 12.71 16.50 -16.61
CA SER A 211 14.03 16.01 -16.13
C SER A 211 14.22 14.49 -16.00
N HIS A 212 13.52 13.66 -16.77
CA HIS A 212 13.76 12.21 -16.75
C HIS A 212 14.10 11.62 -18.12
N ASN A 213 15.08 12.24 -18.79
CA ASN A 213 16.02 11.54 -19.68
C ASN A 213 17.36 11.23 -18.98
N THR A 214 17.44 11.43 -17.67
CA THR A 214 18.57 11.06 -16.82
C THR A 214 18.03 10.48 -15.51
N GLY A 215 18.35 9.21 -15.25
CA GLY A 215 17.85 8.49 -14.09
C GLY A 215 18.41 9.06 -12.80
N MET A 216 17.56 9.69 -11.98
CA MET A 216 17.78 9.86 -10.54
C MET A 216 16.47 10.23 -9.84
N HIS A 217 15.63 9.23 -9.57
CA HIS A 217 14.45 9.40 -8.71
C HIS A 217 14.92 9.43 -7.25
N THR A 218 14.75 10.54 -6.52
CA THR A 218 15.15 10.58 -5.10
C THR A 218 14.26 11.46 -4.21
N THR A 219 12.96 11.16 -4.16
CA THR A 219 12.13 11.55 -3.00
C THR A 219 11.90 10.29 -2.15
N THR A 220 12.91 9.89 -1.39
CA THR A 220 12.98 8.60 -0.66
C THR A 220 12.26 8.59 0.69
N PHE A 221 11.57 9.67 1.05
CA PHE A 221 11.07 9.89 2.41
C PHE A 221 9.55 9.79 2.45
N SER A 222 9.05 9.00 3.39
CA SER A 222 7.62 8.90 3.69
C SER A 222 7.21 10.03 4.64
N GLU A 223 6.05 10.62 4.37
CA GLU A 223 5.48 11.73 5.12
C GLU A 223 3.97 11.52 5.33
N MET A 224 3.48 11.83 6.53
CA MET A 224 2.07 11.89 6.87
C MET A 224 1.57 13.31 6.61
N LEU A 225 0.75 13.45 5.58
CA LEU A 225 0.09 14.69 5.22
C LEU A 225 -1.23 14.79 5.98
N GLN A 226 -1.39 15.83 6.80
CA GLN A 226 -2.59 16.03 7.60
C GLN A 226 -3.73 16.61 6.76
N LEU A 227 -4.91 16.00 6.85
CA LEU A 227 -6.13 16.52 6.24
C LEU A 227 -6.76 17.59 7.16
N SER A 228 -7.30 18.65 6.56
CA SER A 228 -7.94 19.76 7.29
C SER A 228 -9.17 19.34 8.10
N TYR A 229 -9.83 18.27 7.67
CA TYR A 229 -11.01 17.69 8.30
C TYR A 229 -10.72 16.45 9.17
N GLY A 230 -9.45 16.21 9.49
CA GLY A 230 -9.00 15.08 10.31
C GLY A 230 -8.56 13.88 9.48
N GLY A 231 -7.58 13.13 9.99
CA GLY A 231 -6.94 12.02 9.30
C GLY A 231 -5.61 12.39 8.64
N TYR A 232 -4.96 11.37 8.06
CA TYR A 232 -3.65 11.48 7.44
C TYR A 232 -3.58 10.69 6.14
N ILE A 233 -2.89 11.25 5.15
CA ILE A 233 -2.49 10.54 3.94
C ILE A 233 -1.00 10.31 4.00
N ILE A 234 -0.58 9.07 3.77
CA ILE A 234 0.83 8.72 3.61
C ILE A 234 1.09 8.51 2.14
N ASP A 235 1.99 9.30 1.57
CA ASP A 235 2.54 9.05 0.24
C ASP A 235 3.87 8.31 0.35
N THR A 236 4.05 7.32 -0.50
CA THR A 236 5.28 6.52 -0.55
C THR A 236 5.81 6.54 -1.99
N PRO A 237 6.67 7.52 -2.34
CA PRO A 237 7.18 7.64 -3.69
C PRO A 237 8.00 6.41 -4.08
N GLY A 238 7.83 5.95 -5.32
CA GLY A 238 8.73 4.97 -5.93
C GLY A 238 8.62 3.53 -5.42
N ILE A 239 7.46 3.10 -4.90
CA ILE A 239 7.15 1.67 -4.78
C ILE A 239 6.81 1.15 -6.19
N LYS A 240 7.84 0.90 -7.00
CA LYS A 240 7.73 0.13 -8.25
C LYS A 240 7.50 -1.33 -7.86
N GLY A 241 6.24 -1.74 -7.76
CA GLY A 241 5.89 -3.04 -7.18
C GLY A 241 5.86 -2.96 -5.65
N PHE A 242 4.70 -3.19 -5.05
CA PHE A 242 4.67 -3.84 -3.75
C PHE A 242 5.32 -5.21 -3.98
N GLY A 243 6.66 -5.22 -3.89
CA GLY A 243 7.48 -6.37 -4.25
C GLY A 243 7.00 -7.55 -3.43
N THR A 244 6.88 -8.71 -4.08
CA THR A 244 6.38 -9.93 -3.47
C THR A 244 7.02 -10.09 -2.11
N PHE A 245 6.19 -9.95 -1.09
CA PHE A 245 6.61 -10.20 0.26
C PHE A 245 6.94 -11.68 0.36
N ASP A 246 7.78 -12.01 1.34
CA ASP A 246 8.04 -13.37 1.75
C ASP A 246 6.78 -13.89 2.46
N ILE A 247 5.70 -14.02 1.69
CA ILE A 247 4.47 -14.66 2.09
C ILE A 247 4.77 -16.15 2.00
N ASP A 248 4.65 -16.82 3.13
CA ASP A 248 4.76 -18.26 3.13
C ASP A 248 3.69 -18.85 2.20
N LYS A 249 4.08 -19.82 1.39
CA LYS A 249 3.16 -20.49 0.45
C LYS A 249 1.99 -21.12 1.19
N GLU A 250 2.24 -21.60 2.41
CA GLU A 250 1.21 -22.15 3.28
C GLU A 250 0.19 -21.10 3.74
N GLU A 251 0.59 -19.84 3.84
CA GLU A 251 -0.29 -18.73 4.25
C GLU A 251 -0.98 -18.05 3.07
N LEU A 252 -0.39 -18.11 1.87
CA LEU A 252 -0.86 -17.39 0.67
C LEU A 252 -2.35 -17.61 0.39
N THR A 253 -2.83 -18.85 0.53
CA THR A 253 -4.23 -19.21 0.34
C THR A 253 -5.17 -18.36 1.20
N SER A 254 -4.78 -18.06 2.44
CA SER A 254 -5.58 -17.26 3.38
C SER A 254 -5.71 -15.79 3.00
N TYR A 255 -4.83 -15.29 2.12
CA TYR A 255 -4.81 -13.91 1.67
C TYR A 255 -5.64 -13.65 0.41
N PHE A 256 -6.22 -14.70 -0.17
CA PHE A 256 -7.25 -14.62 -1.23
C PHE A 256 -8.59 -15.02 -0.64
N ARG A 257 -9.46 -14.05 -0.35
CA ARG A 257 -10.71 -14.25 0.41
C ARG A 257 -11.60 -15.37 -0.14
N GLU A 258 -11.79 -15.37 -1.45
CA GLU A 258 -12.60 -16.34 -2.18
C GLU A 258 -11.94 -17.73 -2.18
N ILE A 259 -10.62 -17.81 -2.38
CA ILE A 259 -9.87 -19.07 -2.38
C ILE A 259 -9.88 -19.68 -0.97
N PHE A 260 -9.62 -18.87 0.06
CA PHE A 260 -9.69 -19.26 1.46
C PHE A 260 -11.07 -19.80 1.83
N LYS A 261 -12.14 -19.14 1.38
CA LYS A 261 -13.51 -19.61 1.63
C LYS A 261 -13.78 -20.99 1.01
N PHE A 262 -13.34 -21.22 -0.22
CA PHE A 262 -13.57 -22.51 -0.89
C PHE A 262 -12.59 -23.60 -0.43
N SER A 263 -11.42 -23.25 0.08
CA SER A 263 -10.43 -24.22 0.55
C SER A 263 -10.91 -25.02 1.76
N GLU A 264 -11.83 -24.50 2.57
CA GLU A 264 -12.46 -25.20 3.69
C GLU A 264 -13.18 -26.50 3.27
N ALA A 265 -13.67 -26.56 2.02
CA ALA A 265 -14.35 -27.71 1.47
C ALA A 265 -13.41 -28.68 0.72
N CYS A 266 -12.10 -28.43 0.72
CA CYS A 266 -11.14 -29.33 0.10
C CYS A 266 -11.06 -30.67 0.83
N ARG A 267 -10.88 -31.74 0.06
CA ARG A 267 -10.69 -33.09 0.61
C ARG A 267 -9.43 -33.23 1.48
N PHE A 268 -8.38 -32.48 1.17
CA PHE A 268 -7.08 -32.55 1.84
C PHE A 268 -6.76 -31.24 2.55
N ASN A 269 -6.25 -31.32 3.78
CA ASN A 269 -5.88 -30.16 4.59
C ASN A 269 -4.65 -29.40 4.07
N ASN A 270 -3.78 -30.07 3.31
CA ASN A 270 -2.56 -29.50 2.71
C ASN A 270 -2.71 -29.31 1.20
N CYS A 271 -3.93 -29.08 0.71
CA CYS A 271 -4.20 -28.83 -0.69
C CYS A 271 -3.53 -27.50 -1.11
N THR A 272 -2.67 -27.56 -2.12
CA THR A 272 -2.05 -26.39 -2.76
C THR A 272 -2.98 -25.73 -3.79
N HIS A 273 -4.14 -26.33 -4.01
CA HIS A 273 -5.17 -25.88 -4.93
C HIS A 273 -4.71 -25.81 -6.40
N THR A 274 -3.76 -26.65 -6.80
CA THR A 274 -3.16 -26.61 -8.15
C THR A 274 -3.49 -27.83 -8.99
N HIS A 275 -3.52 -29.03 -8.42
CA HIS A 275 -3.69 -30.29 -9.18
C HIS A 275 -4.39 -31.40 -8.37
N GLU A 276 -4.75 -31.14 -7.11
CA GLU A 276 -5.25 -32.16 -6.21
C GLU A 276 -6.66 -32.65 -6.57
N PRO A 277 -6.92 -33.97 -6.54
CA PRO A 277 -8.22 -34.52 -6.88
C PRO A 277 -9.26 -34.16 -5.81
N GLY A 278 -10.41 -33.63 -6.24
CA GLY A 278 -11.46 -33.16 -5.33
C GLY A 278 -11.12 -31.85 -4.62
N CYS A 279 -10.25 -31.02 -5.21
CA CYS A 279 -10.01 -29.66 -4.77
C CYS A 279 -11.27 -28.81 -4.98
N ALA A 280 -11.83 -28.28 -3.88
CA ALA A 280 -13.02 -27.43 -3.94
C ALA A 280 -12.74 -26.07 -4.58
N VAL A 281 -11.51 -25.56 -4.49
CA VAL A 281 -11.09 -24.33 -5.18
C VAL A 281 -11.09 -24.52 -6.70
N LEU A 282 -10.53 -25.63 -7.21
CA LEU A 282 -10.55 -25.92 -8.64
C LEU A 282 -11.97 -26.11 -9.16
N LYS A 283 -12.83 -26.78 -8.38
CA LYS A 283 -14.25 -26.89 -8.71
C LYS A 283 -14.94 -25.52 -8.75
N ALA A 284 -14.67 -24.65 -7.77
CA ALA A 284 -15.22 -23.30 -7.74
C ALA A 284 -14.73 -22.43 -8.90
N LEU A 285 -13.50 -22.65 -9.38
CA LEU A 285 -12.97 -22.05 -10.59
C LEU A 285 -13.71 -22.53 -11.85
N GLU A 286 -13.91 -23.85 -12.00
CA GLU A 286 -14.68 -24.45 -13.10
C GLU A 286 -16.14 -23.96 -13.14
N GLU A 287 -16.74 -23.76 -11.96
CA GLU A 287 -18.12 -23.25 -11.79
C GLU A 287 -18.21 -21.70 -11.84
N HIS A 288 -17.11 -21.00 -12.14
CA HIS A 288 -17.02 -19.54 -12.24
C HIS A 288 -17.31 -18.75 -10.95
N TYR A 289 -17.22 -19.39 -9.78
CA TYR A 289 -17.26 -18.69 -8.49
C TYR A 289 -15.93 -17.99 -8.15
N ILE A 290 -14.83 -18.42 -8.78
CA ILE A 290 -13.52 -17.76 -8.70
C ILE A 290 -13.18 -17.29 -10.11
N ALA A 291 -12.84 -16.02 -10.26
CA ALA A 291 -12.41 -15.50 -11.56
C ALA A 291 -11.04 -16.08 -11.94
N GLU A 292 -10.88 -16.42 -13.21
CA GLU A 292 -9.64 -16.99 -13.74
C GLU A 292 -8.44 -16.05 -13.53
N SER A 293 -8.65 -14.74 -13.67
CA SER A 293 -7.61 -13.73 -13.40
C SER A 293 -7.09 -13.80 -11.95
N ARG A 294 -8.00 -13.99 -10.98
CA ARG A 294 -7.66 -14.10 -9.55
C ARG A 294 -6.89 -15.38 -9.26
N TYR A 295 -7.33 -16.50 -9.82
CA TYR A 295 -6.63 -17.78 -9.69
C TYR A 295 -5.25 -17.75 -10.35
N ASN A 296 -5.12 -17.11 -11.52
CA ASN A 296 -3.83 -16.93 -12.19
C ASN A 296 -2.87 -16.06 -11.37
N SER A 297 -3.37 -15.02 -10.71
CA SER A 297 -2.57 -14.23 -9.77
C SER A 297 -2.13 -15.05 -8.56
N TYR A 298 -3.02 -15.89 -8.01
CA TYR A 298 -2.70 -16.83 -6.93
C TYR A 298 -1.58 -17.80 -7.34
N LEU A 299 -1.71 -18.45 -8.50
CA LEU A 299 -0.67 -19.33 -9.05
C LEU A 299 0.65 -18.59 -9.27
N SER A 300 0.61 -17.39 -9.88
CA SER A 300 1.79 -16.57 -10.09
C SER A 300 2.51 -16.24 -8.78
N MET A 301 1.77 -16.00 -7.68
CA MET A 301 2.35 -15.76 -6.37
C MET A 301 2.87 -17.04 -5.71
N LEU A 302 2.23 -18.19 -5.94
CA LEU A 302 2.66 -19.49 -5.43
C LEU A 302 3.95 -19.97 -6.12
N GLU A 303 4.10 -19.65 -7.40
CA GLU A 303 5.25 -19.96 -8.24
C GLU A 303 6.42 -18.99 -8.09
N ASP A 304 6.20 -17.80 -7.50
CA ASP A 304 7.25 -16.86 -7.13
C ASP A 304 8.18 -17.54 -6.11
N LYS A 305 9.16 -18.31 -6.62
CA LYS A 305 10.23 -18.86 -5.81
C LYS A 305 11.07 -17.70 -5.29
N ASP A 306 11.23 -17.62 -3.98
CA ASP A 306 12.44 -17.08 -3.41
C ASP A 306 13.60 -17.87 -4.05
N GLU A 307 14.49 -17.16 -4.78
CA GLU A 307 15.70 -17.60 -5.51
C GLU A 307 15.66 -17.49 -7.06
N ASN A 308 16.45 -16.52 -7.56
CA ASN A 308 17.16 -16.52 -8.85
C ASN A 308 16.43 -16.07 -10.13
N LYS A 309 16.29 -14.74 -10.29
CA LYS A 309 16.86 -14.08 -11.48
C LYS A 309 18.16 -13.38 -11.08
N TYR A 310 19.22 -14.16 -10.88
CA TYR A 310 20.55 -13.71 -11.23
C TYR A 310 20.44 -13.27 -12.69
N ARG A 311 20.43 -11.96 -12.94
CA ARG A 311 20.89 -11.46 -14.23
C ARG A 311 22.34 -11.93 -14.33
N GLU A 312 22.62 -12.80 -15.29
CA GLU A 312 23.99 -12.96 -15.78
C GLU A 312 24.53 -11.56 -16.04
N ALA A 313 25.70 -11.29 -15.47
CA ALA A 313 26.44 -10.08 -15.75
C ALA A 313 26.77 -10.08 -17.25
N PHE A 314 26.15 -9.17 -17.98
CA PHE A 314 26.71 -8.59 -19.19
C PHE A 314 26.87 -7.09 -18.93
#